data_AF-A0A7X4IYN2-F1
#
_entry.id   AF-A0A7X4IYN2-F1
#
_cell.length_a   1.000
_cell.length_b   1.000
_cell.length_c   1.000
_cell.angle_alpha   90.00
_cell.angle_beta   90.00
_cell.angle_gamma   90.00
#
_symmetry.space_group_name_H-M   'P 1'
#
loop_
_entity.id
_entity.type
_entity.pdbx_description
1 polymer ?
#
loop_
_entity_poly.entity_id
_entity_poly.type
_entity_poly.pdbx_seq_one_letter_code
_entity_poly.pdbx_strand_id
1 'polypeptide(L)'
;MSFQPLDIAAFIGFLALVVGVSLYASRGKHDAADYFLAGRNLPWWLIGFSLIASNISTEHFVGMAGRGYDLGLAIASYEWMAAVTLVLVGLF
;
A
#
# COMPACT_ATOMS: atom_id res chain seq x y z
N MET A 1 -11.70 16.29 22.27
CA MET A 1 -10.34 16.04 21.74
C MET A 1 -10.00 17.19 20.80
N SER A 2 -9.08 18.07 21.17
CA SER A 2 -8.62 19.15 20.30
C SER A 2 -7.35 18.71 19.58
N PHE A 3 -7.33 18.79 18.26
CA PHE A 3 -6.12 18.51 17.47
C PHE A 3 -5.04 19.55 17.80
N GLN A 4 -3.82 19.09 18.07
CA GLN A 4 -2.71 19.99 18.28
C GLN A 4 -2.26 20.57 16.93
N PRO A 5 -1.74 21.81 16.89
CA PRO A 5 -1.21 22.38 15.65
C PRO A 5 -0.15 21.49 14.98
N LEU A 6 0.60 20.71 15.77
CA LEU A 6 1.57 19.75 15.27
C LEU A 6 0.90 18.58 14.52
N ASP A 7 -0.23 18.07 15.01
CA ASP A 7 -0.97 16.98 14.34
C ASP A 7 -1.43 17.42 12.94
N ILE A 8 -1.97 18.64 12.87
CA ILE A 8 -2.44 19.24 11.62
C ILE A 8 -1.26 19.48 10.68
N ALA A 9 -0.15 20.03 11.18
CA ALA A 9 1.06 20.27 10.39
C ALA A 9 1.65 18.96 9.84
N ALA A 10 1.70 17.90 10.64
CA ALA A 10 2.17 16.59 10.22
C ALA A 10 1.26 15.98 9.14
N PHE A 11 -0.06 16.08 9.32
CA PHE A 11 -1.04 15.59 8.34
C PHE A 11 -0.93 16.31 7.00
N ILE A 12 -0.93 17.65 7.00
CA ILE A 12 -0.81 18.45 5.78
C ILE A 12 0.56 18.27 5.14
N GLY A 13 1.63 18.19 5.94
CA GLY A 13 2.99 17.94 5.46
C GLY A 13 3.11 16.59 4.76
N PHE A 14 2.52 15.54 5.32
CA PHE A 14 2.49 14.21 4.70
C PHE A 14 1.75 14.24 3.35
N LEU A 15 0.56 14.85 3.28
CA LEU A 15 -0.19 14.99 2.02
C LEU A 15 0.59 15.77 0.96
N ALA A 16 1.19 16.89 1.36
CA ALA A 16 2.00 17.70 0.45
C ALA A 16 3.23 16.94 -0.07
N LEU A 17 3.88 16.13 0.78
CA LEU A 17 5.00 15.29 0.39
C LEU A 17 4.55 14.24 -0.63
N VAL A 18 3.47 13.50 -0.34
CA VAL A 18 2.95 12.47 -1.25
C VAL A 18 2.63 13.08 -2.61
N VAL A 19 1.85 14.16 -2.66
CA VAL A 19 1.49 14.85 -3.90
C VAL A 19 2.75 15.38 -4.62
N GLY A 20 3.67 15.99 -3.87
CA GLY A 20 4.91 16.55 -4.42
C GLY A 20 5.79 15.48 -5.06
N VAL A 21 5.99 14.35 -4.39
CA VAL A 21 6.76 13.20 -4.91
C VAL A 21 6.07 12.57 -6.11
N SER A 22 4.75 12.36 -6.05
CA SER A 22 3.99 11.81 -7.18
C SER A 22 4.07 12.69 -8.42
N LEU A 23 3.90 14.01 -8.26
CA LEU A 23 4.01 14.96 -9.37
C LEU A 23 5.43 15.01 -9.91
N TYR A 24 6.45 15.02 -9.05
CA TYR A 24 7.84 15.00 -9.47
C TYR A 24 8.20 13.73 -10.25
N ALA A 25 7.83 12.56 -9.73
CA ALA A 25 8.08 11.26 -10.35
C ALA A 25 7.32 11.06 -11.68
N SER A 26 6.21 11.79 -11.89
CA SER A 26 5.46 11.77 -13.13
C SER A 26 6.11 12.58 -14.27
N ARG A 27 7.13 13.41 -14.00
CA ARG A 27 7.78 14.23 -15.01
C ARG A 27 8.72 13.36 -15.87
N GLY A 28 8.65 13.49 -17.19
CA GLY A 28 9.55 12.80 -18.13
C GLY A 28 9.11 11.40 -18.56
N LYS A 29 7.89 10.97 -18.21
CA LYS A 29 7.28 9.72 -18.71
C LYS A 29 6.51 10.03 -19.99
N HIS A 30 7.12 9.82 -21.16
CA HIS A 30 6.50 10.19 -22.45
C HIS A 30 5.79 9.02 -23.15
N ASP A 31 6.16 7.78 -22.81
CA ASP A 31 5.58 6.57 -23.38
C ASP A 31 4.88 5.71 -22.32
N ALA A 32 3.80 5.03 -22.73
CA ALA A 32 3.04 4.12 -21.88
C ALA A 32 3.93 2.98 -21.35
N ALA A 33 4.89 2.51 -22.15
CA ALA A 33 5.82 1.47 -21.74
C ALA A 33 6.69 1.92 -20.55
N ASP A 34 7.21 3.14 -20.57
CA ASP A 34 8.03 3.67 -19.47
C ASP A 34 7.20 3.98 -18.23
N TYR A 35 5.93 4.36 -18.41
CA TYR A 35 4.99 4.57 -17.32
C TYR A 35 4.61 3.26 -16.61
N PHE A 36 4.16 2.24 -17.35
CA PHE A 36 3.67 0.98 -16.80
C PHE A 36 4.75 -0.05 -16.48
N LEU A 37 5.80 -0.16 -17.30
CA LEU A 37 6.85 -1.15 -17.11
C LEU A 37 8.07 -0.59 -16.37
N ALA A 38 8.10 0.71 -16.08
CA ALA A 38 9.25 1.37 -15.44
C ALA A 38 10.59 1.01 -16.11
N GLY A 39 10.61 0.96 -17.44
CA GLY A 39 11.79 0.59 -18.23
C GLY A 39 12.26 -0.87 -18.05
N ARG A 40 11.41 -1.75 -17.48
CA ARG A 40 11.69 -3.17 -17.18
C ARG A 40 12.89 -3.43 -16.25
N ASN A 41 13.35 -2.39 -15.56
CA ASN A 41 14.56 -2.43 -14.73
C ASN A 41 14.26 -2.48 -13.22
N LEU A 42 13.01 -2.75 -12.82
CA LEU A 42 12.67 -2.89 -11.41
C LEU A 42 13.14 -4.24 -10.86
N PRO A 43 13.92 -4.26 -9.77
CA PRO A 43 14.32 -5.52 -9.17
C PRO A 43 13.10 -6.22 -8.55
N TRP A 44 13.08 -7.55 -8.59
CA TRP A 44 11.93 -8.37 -8.18
C TRP A 44 11.42 -8.07 -6.77
N TRP A 45 12.31 -7.75 -5.83
CA TRP A 45 11.93 -7.44 -4.45
C TRP A 45 11.16 -6.12 -4.34
N LEU A 46 11.49 -5.12 -5.17
CA LEU A 46 10.78 -3.83 -5.19
C LEU A 46 9.37 -4.01 -5.75
N ILE A 47 9.21 -4.87 -6.75
CA ILE A 47 7.91 -5.29 -7.27
C ILE A 47 7.10 -5.97 -6.16
N GLY A 48 7.72 -6.91 -5.43
CA GLY A 48 7.08 -7.61 -4.30
C GLY A 48 6.58 -6.65 -3.22
N PHE A 49 7.41 -5.71 -2.76
CA PHE A 49 7.00 -4.72 -1.77
C PHE A 49 5.87 -3.81 -2.29
N SER A 50 5.92 -3.40 -3.55
CA SER A 50 4.87 -2.59 -4.16
C SER A 50 3.52 -3.32 -4.20
N LEU A 51 3.52 -4.62 -4.50
CA LEU A 51 2.31 -5.44 -4.52
C LEU A 51 1.66 -5.53 -3.13
N ILE A 52 2.46 -5.79 -2.09
CA ILE A 52 1.96 -5.81 -0.71
C ILE A 52 1.45 -4.42 -0.30
N ALA A 53 2.23 -3.37 -0.56
CA ALA A 53 1.84 -2.01 -0.23
C ALA A 53 0.55 -1.57 -0.93
N SER A 54 0.30 -2.04 -2.15
CA SER A 54 -0.93 -1.75 -2.90
C SER A 54 -2.15 -2.54 -2.40
N ASN A 55 -1.92 -3.66 -1.71
CA ASN A 55 -2.98 -4.47 -1.13
C ASN A 55 -3.42 -3.97 0.25
N ILE A 56 -2.49 -3.41 1.03
CA ILE A 56 -2.79 -2.87 2.36
C ILE A 56 -3.54 -1.54 2.26
N SER A 57 -4.68 -1.46 2.95
CA SER A 57 -5.57 -0.29 2.96
C SER A 57 -6.01 0.08 4.39
N THR A 58 -6.79 1.15 4.54
CA THR A 58 -7.34 1.58 5.84
C THR A 58 -8.16 0.48 6.53
N GLU A 59 -8.75 -0.43 5.75
CA GLU A 59 -9.45 -1.62 6.25
C GLU A 59 -8.53 -2.54 7.07
N HIS A 60 -7.30 -2.73 6.61
CA HIS A 60 -6.32 -3.59 7.28
C HIS A 60 -5.84 -2.98 8.61
N PHE A 61 -5.86 -1.65 8.75
CA PHE A 61 -5.45 -0.99 9.98
C PHE A 61 -6.58 -0.86 11.00
N VAL A 62 -7.76 -0.38 10.57
CA VAL A 62 -8.88 -0.10 11.48
C VAL A 62 -9.86 -1.26 11.53
N GLY A 63 -10.21 -1.82 10.38
CA GLY A 63 -11.17 -2.92 10.27
C GLY A 63 -10.66 -4.20 10.90
N MET A 64 -9.44 -4.63 10.55
CA MET A 64 -8.84 -5.85 11.11
C MET A 64 -8.53 -5.71 12.60
N ALA A 65 -8.11 -4.52 13.06
CA ALA A 65 -7.93 -4.26 14.50
C ALA A 65 -9.26 -4.38 15.27
N GLY A 66 -10.36 -3.84 14.71
CA GLY A 66 -11.70 -4.00 15.28
C GLY A 66 -12.14 -5.47 15.30
N ARG A 67 -11.95 -6.21 14.21
CA ARG A 67 -12.22 -7.66 14.17
C ARG A 67 -11.34 -8.45 15.11
N GLY A 68 -10.11 -8.03 15.34
CA GLY A 68 -9.18 -8.63 16.30
C GLY A 68 -9.63 -8.43 17.75
N TYR A 69 -10.35 -7.34 18.07
CA TYR A 69 -10.98 -7.17 19.37
C TYR A 69 -12.08 -8.22 19.63
N ASP A 70 -12.90 -8.52 18.62
CA ASP A 70 -14.01 -9.47 18.75
C ASP A 70 -13.57 -10.94 18.61
N LEU A 71 -12.67 -11.25 17.66
CA LEU A 71 -12.32 -12.61 17.23
C LEU A 71 -10.90 -13.03 17.63
N GLY A 72 -10.10 -12.12 18.19
CA GLY A 72 -8.69 -12.38 18.50
C GLY A 72 -7.87 -12.70 17.26
N LEU A 73 -6.90 -13.62 17.40
CA LEU A 73 -6.00 -14.03 16.31
C LEU A 73 -6.69 -14.77 15.16
N ALA A 74 -7.94 -15.22 15.32
CA ALA A 74 -8.65 -15.96 14.27
C ALA A 74 -8.82 -15.14 12.99
N ILE A 75 -8.88 -13.80 13.07
CA ILE A 75 -8.96 -12.94 11.89
C ILE A 75 -7.72 -13.03 10.99
N ALA A 76 -6.55 -13.36 11.56
CA ALA A 76 -5.31 -13.53 10.80
C ALA A 76 -5.35 -14.71 9.83
N SER A 77 -6.25 -15.68 10.05
CA SER A 77 -6.46 -16.78 9.10
C SER A 77 -6.92 -16.28 7.73
N TYR A 78 -7.59 -15.13 7.64
CA TYR A 78 -7.97 -14.52 6.37
C TYR A 78 -6.73 -14.15 5.53
N GLU A 79 -5.76 -13.45 6.14
CA GLU A 79 -4.51 -13.04 5.50
C GLU A 79 -3.62 -14.24 5.14
N TRP A 80 -3.52 -15.22 6.04
CA TRP A 80 -2.69 -16.41 5.79
C TRP A 80 -3.22 -17.25 4.64
N MET A 81 -4.55 -17.40 4.54
CA MET A 81 -5.18 -18.11 3.43
C MET A 81 -5.11 -17.32 2.14
N ALA A 82 -5.22 -15.99 2.19
CA ALA A 82 -5.10 -15.11 1.02
C ALA A 82 -3.78 -15.34 0.28
N ALA A 83 -2.66 -15.42 1.01
CA ALA A 83 -1.34 -15.71 0.43
C ALA A 83 -1.30 -17.06 -0.32
N VAL A 84 -1.86 -18.11 0.29
CA VAL A 84 -1.93 -19.44 -0.33
C VAL A 84 -2.79 -19.41 -1.59
N THR A 85 -3.98 -18.79 -1.52
CA THR A 85 -4.88 -18.68 -2.68
C THR A 85 -4.29 -17.85 -3.82
N LEU A 86 -3.56 -16.78 -3.51
CA LEU A 86 -2.88 -15.96 -4.53
C LEU A 86 -1.80 -16.75 -5.26
N VAL A 87 -1.02 -17.56 -4.55
CA VAL A 87 -0.01 -18.43 -5.18
C VAL A 87 -0.70 -19.47 -6.08
N LEU A 88 -1.80 -20.08 -5.63
CA LEU A 88 -2.55 -21.03 -6.43
C LEU A 88 -3.13 -20.38 -7.70
N VAL A 89 -3.77 -19.23 -7.59
CA VAL A 89 -4.31 -18.50 -8.75
C VAL A 89 -3.19 -18.01 -9.67
N GLY A 90 -2.01 -17.65 -9.15
CA GLY A 90 -0.88 -17.25 -9.99
C GLY A 90 -0.22 -18.41 -10.76
N LEU A 91 -0.48 -19.67 -10.35
CA LEU A 91 0.08 -20.87 -10.98
C LEU A 91 -0.77 -21.44 -12.12
N PHE A 92 -2.06 -21.10 -12.19
CA PHE A 92 -3.02 -21.63 -13.17
C PHE A 92 -3.64 -20.50 -14.02
#